data_AF-A0A8H4WRP1-F1
#
_entry.id   AF-A0A8H4WRP1-F1
#
_cell.length_a   1.000
_cell.length_b   1.000
_cell.length_c   1.000
_cell.angle_alpha   90.00
_cell.angle_beta   90.00
_cell.angle_gamma   90.00
#
_symmetry.space_group_name_H-M   'P 1'
#
loop_
_entity.id
_entity.type
_entity.pdbx_description
1 polymer ?
#
loop_
_entity_poly.entity_id
_entity_poly.type
_entity_poly.pdbx_seq_one_letter_code
_entity_poly.pdbx_strand_id
1 'polypeptide(L)'
;MNFWHEYALPLSQSSKPVKAAICALGGAHKSFKIQDQTEGTTQSLANSYELASVQQYNSAIRIIREYMSSPDKNFQVILTCCLIFICTESLYGRHENVSRHLEAAFSLLSTRDRWNDLGTECHNETSTRTKQGDLAKFMENISPSLCSLASDLFFYVGDNHSPKLVSELTKWVEIQDPINLEDPGTPFASAQDAASSLTRVESMCDVELYTECPTCLAEDGCCGNASLVCRHINNELDAEPYYHHWNARFNAFKKTFDPSKASDLELYRFKILELEEATWAATLKLEDMEDDLEMDDCINMLQKAESIIQFLKTDKGQTFTFQANLVPPIAYVIISCQDANIQWKGVELLRSLGRREGVWDSKKMADIYAEMITAKEKRLLTWDEIPADVPQLTKLLSSLQLSTP
;
A
#
# COMPACT_ATOMS: atom_id res chain seq x y z
N MET A 1 5.68 -12.54 -5.13
CA MET A 1 4.37 -12.90 -4.58
C MET A 1 3.67 -13.91 -5.48
N ASN A 2 3.12 -14.97 -4.89
CA ASN A 2 2.54 -16.08 -5.64
C ASN A 2 1.13 -15.82 -6.17
N PHE A 3 0.49 -14.71 -5.77
CA PHE A 3 -0.89 -14.35 -6.12
C PHE A 3 -1.24 -14.57 -7.60
N TRP A 4 -0.41 -14.06 -8.51
CA TRP A 4 -0.66 -14.15 -9.95
C TRP A 4 -0.66 -15.59 -10.45
N HIS A 5 0.35 -16.37 -10.06
CA HIS A 5 0.58 -17.71 -10.59
C HIS A 5 -0.26 -18.78 -9.87
N GLU A 6 -0.51 -18.62 -8.57
CA GLU A 6 -1.29 -19.57 -7.77
C GLU A 6 -2.79 -19.30 -7.82
N TYR A 7 -3.22 -18.03 -7.99
CA TYR A 7 -4.65 -17.68 -7.89
C TYR A 7 -5.17 -16.98 -9.14
N ALA A 8 -4.68 -15.79 -9.49
CA ALA A 8 -5.31 -14.97 -10.52
C ALA A 8 -5.33 -15.65 -11.89
N LEU A 9 -4.19 -16.15 -12.36
CA LEU A 9 -4.07 -16.80 -13.68
C LEU A 9 -4.83 -18.14 -13.72
N PRO A 10 -4.71 -19.06 -12.76
CA PRO A 10 -5.54 -20.28 -12.73
C PRO A 10 -7.03 -19.98 -12.70
N LEU A 11 -7.50 -19.07 -11.83
CA LEU A 11 -8.92 -18.73 -11.73
C LEU A 11 -9.44 -18.09 -13.01
N SER A 12 -8.62 -17.36 -13.76
CA SER A 12 -9.03 -16.76 -15.04
C SER A 12 -9.39 -17.78 -16.13
N GLN A 13 -8.92 -19.03 -16.00
CA GLN A 13 -9.24 -20.09 -16.96
C GLN A 13 -10.66 -20.63 -16.78
N SER A 14 -11.16 -20.63 -15.54
CA SER A 14 -12.45 -21.21 -15.16
C SER A 14 -13.52 -20.18 -14.78
N SER A 15 -13.13 -18.98 -14.36
CA SER A 15 -14.02 -17.93 -13.86
C SER A 15 -14.14 -16.75 -14.83
N LYS A 16 -15.35 -16.55 -15.38
CA LYS A 16 -15.65 -15.43 -16.29
C LYS A 16 -15.36 -14.04 -15.68
N PRO A 17 -15.75 -13.73 -14.43
CA PRO A 17 -15.39 -12.45 -13.80
C PRO A 17 -13.88 -12.19 -13.75
N VAL A 18 -13.09 -13.19 -13.33
CA VAL A 18 -11.62 -13.05 -13.22
C VAL A 18 -10.99 -12.85 -14.59
N LYS A 19 -11.43 -13.60 -15.59
CA LYS A 19 -10.97 -13.44 -16.98
C LYS A 19 -11.19 -12.03 -17.49
N ALA A 20 -12.39 -11.48 -17.32
CA ALA A 20 -12.71 -10.12 -17.76
C ALA A 20 -11.87 -9.06 -17.02
N ALA A 21 -11.68 -9.22 -15.71
CA ALA A 21 -10.84 -8.33 -14.90
C ALA A 21 -9.37 -8.36 -15.36
N ILE A 22 -8.80 -9.54 -15.65
CA ILE A 22 -7.42 -9.65 -16.17
C ILE A 22 -7.29 -8.98 -17.54
N CYS A 23 -8.28 -9.11 -18.43
CA CYS A 23 -8.25 -8.43 -19.71
C CYS A 23 -8.23 -6.90 -19.55
N ALA A 24 -8.98 -6.36 -18.60
CA ALA A 24 -8.95 -4.94 -18.26
C ALA A 24 -7.56 -4.50 -17.79
N LEU A 25 -7.00 -5.21 -16.80
CA LEU A 25 -5.66 -4.94 -16.28
C LEU A 25 -4.59 -5.04 -17.37
N GLY A 26 -4.66 -6.04 -18.24
CA GLY A 26 -3.71 -6.23 -19.33
C GLY A 26 -3.67 -5.05 -20.30
N GLY A 27 -4.83 -4.50 -20.66
CA GLY A 27 -4.92 -3.29 -21.48
C GLY A 27 -4.35 -2.06 -20.77
N ALA A 28 -4.69 -1.86 -19.48
CA ALA A 28 -4.19 -0.74 -18.69
C ALA A 28 -2.67 -0.79 -18.55
N HIS A 29 -2.12 -1.95 -18.20
CA HIS A 29 -0.68 -2.17 -18.06
C HIS A 29 0.06 -2.00 -19.39
N LYS A 30 -0.54 -2.45 -20.50
CA LYS A 30 0.07 -2.28 -21.83
C LYS A 30 0.12 -0.81 -22.24
N SER A 31 -0.95 -0.04 -21.97
CA SER A 31 -0.96 1.41 -22.17
C SER A 31 0.11 2.08 -21.34
N PHE A 32 0.15 1.80 -20.03
CA PHE A 32 1.14 2.32 -19.09
C PHE A 32 2.59 2.08 -19.57
N LYS A 33 2.93 0.85 -19.99
CA LYS A 33 4.29 0.50 -20.45
C LYS A 33 4.78 1.32 -21.64
N ILE A 34 3.89 1.80 -22.51
CA ILE A 34 4.25 2.49 -23.75
C ILE A 34 3.93 3.99 -23.76
N GLN A 35 3.28 4.52 -22.70
CA GLN A 35 2.83 5.91 -22.63
C GLN A 35 3.97 6.94 -22.71
N ASP A 36 5.16 6.61 -22.19
CA ASP A 36 6.31 7.53 -22.15
C ASP A 36 7.11 7.57 -23.47
N GLN A 37 6.68 6.84 -24.50
CA GLN A 37 7.38 6.80 -25.78
C GLN A 37 6.90 7.94 -26.69
N THR A 38 7.83 8.79 -27.13
CA THR A 38 7.57 10.05 -27.85
C THR A 38 7.13 9.87 -29.31
N GLU A 39 7.03 8.64 -29.81
CA GLU A 39 6.62 8.37 -31.18
C GLU A 39 5.08 8.45 -31.30
N GLY A 40 4.57 9.31 -32.19
CA GLY A 40 3.12 9.55 -32.33
C GLY A 40 2.27 8.31 -32.64
N THR A 41 2.84 7.32 -33.34
CA THR A 41 2.21 6.01 -33.57
C THR A 41 2.06 5.19 -32.30
N THR A 42 3.02 5.29 -31.38
CA THR A 42 3.01 4.59 -30.10
C THR A 42 1.99 5.20 -29.14
N GLN A 43 1.84 6.54 -29.15
CA GLN A 43 0.80 7.21 -28.36
C GLN A 43 -0.61 6.80 -28.78
N SER A 44 -0.88 6.75 -30.09
CA SER A 44 -2.19 6.29 -30.62
C SER A 44 -2.49 4.84 -30.19
N LEU A 45 -1.46 3.99 -30.18
CA LEU A 45 -1.56 2.62 -29.71
C LEU A 45 -1.81 2.53 -28.20
N ALA A 46 -1.15 3.37 -27.39
CA ALA A 46 -1.39 3.47 -25.94
C ALA A 46 -2.87 3.79 -25.66
N ASN A 47 -3.40 4.83 -26.33
CA ASN A 47 -4.80 5.24 -26.22
C ASN A 47 -5.77 4.12 -26.64
N SER A 48 -5.40 3.33 -27.65
CA SER A 48 -6.20 2.18 -28.09
C SER A 48 -6.25 1.07 -27.03
N TYR A 49 -5.12 0.77 -26.38
CA TYR A 49 -5.08 -0.19 -25.27
C TYR A 49 -5.85 0.31 -24.04
N GLU A 50 -5.77 1.61 -23.74
CA GLU A 50 -6.55 2.23 -22.68
C GLU A 50 -8.06 2.12 -22.96
N LEU A 51 -8.51 2.45 -24.17
CA LEU A 51 -9.91 2.33 -24.55
C LEU A 51 -10.40 0.88 -24.41
N ALA A 52 -9.60 -0.09 -24.89
CA ALA A 52 -9.91 -1.51 -24.76
C ALA A 52 -9.97 -1.93 -23.28
N SER A 53 -9.05 -1.45 -22.45
CA SER A 53 -9.05 -1.70 -21.00
C SER A 53 -10.33 -1.20 -20.34
N VAL A 54 -10.75 0.04 -20.61
CA VAL A 54 -11.98 0.62 -20.04
C VAL A 54 -13.21 -0.19 -20.46
N GLN A 55 -13.28 -0.63 -21.71
CA GLN A 55 -14.37 -1.49 -22.18
C GLN A 55 -14.40 -2.84 -21.44
N GLN A 56 -13.25 -3.48 -21.27
CA GLN A 56 -13.15 -4.74 -20.53
C GLN A 56 -13.44 -4.55 -19.04
N TYR A 57 -13.01 -3.43 -18.46
CA TYR A 57 -13.29 -3.08 -17.07
C TYR A 57 -14.79 -2.96 -16.83
N ASN A 58 -15.50 -2.18 -17.65
CA ASN A 58 -16.96 -2.03 -17.54
C ASN A 58 -17.70 -3.36 -17.74
N SER A 59 -17.23 -4.19 -18.69
CA SER A 59 -17.74 -5.54 -18.87
C SER A 59 -17.53 -6.41 -17.64
N ALA A 60 -16.33 -6.37 -17.04
CA ALA A 60 -15.98 -7.10 -15.83
C ALA A 60 -16.84 -6.68 -14.64
N ILE A 61 -17.11 -5.38 -14.47
CA ILE A 61 -18.01 -4.86 -13.43
C ILE A 61 -19.43 -5.40 -13.59
N ARG A 62 -19.96 -5.46 -14.82
CA ARG A 62 -21.28 -6.08 -15.07
C ARG A 62 -21.28 -7.56 -14.69
N ILE A 63 -20.28 -8.31 -15.17
CA ILE A 63 -20.16 -9.75 -14.94
C ILE A 63 -20.03 -10.07 -13.45
N ILE A 64 -19.19 -9.33 -12.70
CA ILE A 64 -19.01 -9.58 -11.27
C ILE A 64 -20.26 -9.23 -10.45
N ARG A 65 -21.01 -8.19 -10.82
CA ARG A 65 -22.29 -7.83 -10.16
C ARG A 65 -23.34 -8.95 -10.30
N GLU A 66 -23.47 -9.51 -11.49
CA GLU A 66 -24.32 -10.68 -11.73
C GLU A 66 -23.82 -11.90 -10.94
N TYR A 67 -22.50 -12.14 -10.95
CA TYR A 67 -21.87 -13.26 -10.23
C TYR A 67 -22.10 -13.19 -8.71
N MET A 68 -21.93 -12.01 -8.11
CA MET A 68 -22.16 -11.79 -6.66
C MET A 68 -23.61 -11.99 -6.24
N SER A 69 -24.55 -11.87 -7.19
CA SER A 69 -25.97 -12.13 -6.96
C SER A 69 -26.34 -13.61 -7.13
N SER A 70 -25.43 -14.43 -7.65
CA SER A 70 -25.68 -15.87 -7.87
C SER A 70 -25.55 -16.69 -6.58
N PRO A 71 -26.24 -17.84 -6.48
CA PRO A 71 -26.09 -18.75 -5.35
C PRO A 71 -24.70 -19.41 -5.31
N ASP A 72 -24.04 -19.56 -6.47
CA ASP A 72 -22.74 -20.24 -6.61
C ASP A 72 -21.53 -19.30 -6.49
N LYS A 73 -21.72 -18.11 -5.89
CA LYS A 73 -20.66 -17.13 -5.73
C LYS A 73 -19.53 -17.67 -4.85
N ASN A 74 -18.30 -17.37 -5.23
CA ASN A 74 -17.11 -17.77 -4.51
C ASN A 74 -16.31 -16.53 -4.08
N PHE A 75 -16.02 -16.43 -2.78
CA PHE A 75 -15.28 -15.30 -2.20
C PHE A 75 -13.87 -15.16 -2.75
N GLN A 76 -13.19 -16.28 -3.03
CA GLN A 76 -11.88 -16.30 -3.65
C GLN A 76 -11.91 -15.60 -5.02
N VAL A 77 -12.96 -15.86 -5.81
CA VAL A 77 -13.17 -15.19 -7.11
C VAL A 77 -13.40 -13.69 -6.93
N ILE A 78 -14.24 -13.30 -5.98
CA ILE A 78 -14.57 -11.89 -5.73
C ILE A 78 -13.33 -11.11 -5.26
N LEU A 79 -12.60 -11.63 -4.26
CA LEU A 79 -11.38 -11.00 -3.74
C LEU A 79 -10.27 -10.93 -4.79
N THR A 80 -10.14 -11.97 -5.63
CA THR A 80 -9.21 -11.94 -6.77
C THR A 80 -9.57 -10.81 -7.75
N CYS A 81 -10.86 -10.65 -8.06
CA CYS A 81 -11.33 -9.52 -8.87
C CYS A 81 -11.06 -8.17 -8.21
N CYS A 82 -11.31 -8.01 -6.90
CA CYS A 82 -11.01 -6.78 -6.16
C CYS A 82 -9.54 -6.39 -6.29
N LEU A 83 -8.59 -7.31 -6.07
CA LEU A 83 -7.17 -7.04 -6.23
C LEU A 83 -6.78 -6.63 -7.66
N ILE A 84 -7.35 -7.30 -8.68
CA ILE A 84 -7.11 -6.94 -10.08
C ILE A 84 -7.68 -5.57 -10.41
N PHE A 85 -8.86 -5.22 -9.88
CA PHE A 85 -9.43 -3.90 -10.03
C PHE A 85 -8.62 -2.83 -9.31
N ILE A 86 -8.15 -3.08 -8.09
CA ILE A 86 -7.22 -2.18 -7.38
C ILE A 86 -5.99 -1.90 -8.24
N CYS A 87 -5.38 -2.93 -8.86
CA CYS A 87 -4.25 -2.74 -9.77
C CYS A 87 -4.62 -1.86 -10.97
N THR A 88 -5.80 -2.07 -11.56
CA THR A 88 -6.27 -1.28 -12.70
C THR A 88 -6.54 0.17 -12.31
N GLU A 89 -7.22 0.41 -11.19
CA GLU A 89 -7.49 1.75 -10.65
C GLU A 89 -6.20 2.48 -10.29
N SER A 90 -5.24 1.77 -9.71
CA SER A 90 -3.90 2.25 -9.40
C SER A 90 -3.16 2.72 -10.65
N LEU A 91 -3.16 1.94 -11.73
CA LEU A 91 -2.57 2.34 -13.01
C LEU A 91 -3.19 3.61 -13.59
N TYR A 92 -4.49 3.81 -13.38
CA TYR A 92 -5.20 5.03 -13.78
C TYR A 92 -5.11 6.18 -12.78
N GLY A 93 -4.46 5.98 -11.63
CA GLY A 93 -4.36 7.00 -10.57
C GLY A 93 -5.70 7.33 -9.89
N ARG A 94 -6.67 6.42 -9.95
CA ARG A 94 -8.03 6.60 -9.40
C ARG A 94 -8.11 6.08 -7.96
N HIS A 95 -7.41 6.75 -7.05
CA HIS A 95 -7.26 6.33 -5.66
C HIS A 95 -8.59 6.18 -4.90
N GLU A 96 -9.62 7.01 -5.18
CA GLU A 96 -10.94 6.82 -4.56
C GLU A 96 -11.56 5.45 -4.88
N ASN A 97 -11.36 4.94 -6.10
CA ASN A 97 -11.86 3.62 -6.46
C ASN A 97 -10.99 2.52 -5.84
N VAL A 98 -9.70 2.75 -5.63
CA VAL A 98 -8.85 1.87 -4.81
C VAL A 98 -9.43 1.74 -3.40
N SER A 99 -9.79 2.87 -2.76
CA SER A 99 -10.48 2.89 -1.46
C SER A 99 -11.76 2.04 -1.48
N ARG A 100 -12.65 2.26 -2.46
CA ARG A 100 -13.92 1.51 -2.57
C ARG A 100 -13.71 0.00 -2.73
N HIS A 101 -12.69 -0.43 -3.47
CA HIS A 101 -12.37 -1.85 -3.62
C HIS A 101 -11.74 -2.45 -2.35
N LEU A 102 -10.91 -1.69 -1.62
CA LEU A 102 -10.36 -2.10 -0.32
C LEU A 102 -11.47 -2.22 0.73
N GLU A 103 -12.39 -1.25 0.81
CA GLU A 103 -13.56 -1.31 1.70
C GLU A 103 -14.37 -2.57 1.46
N ALA A 104 -14.65 -2.88 0.18
CA ALA A 104 -15.36 -4.10 -0.18
C ALA A 104 -14.56 -5.35 0.19
N ALA A 105 -13.24 -5.35 -0.03
CA ALA A 105 -12.37 -6.46 0.32
C ALA A 105 -12.39 -6.74 1.83
N PHE A 106 -12.08 -5.76 2.68
CA PHE A 106 -12.08 -5.92 4.14
C PHE A 106 -13.45 -6.30 4.71
N SER A 107 -14.54 -5.79 4.12
CA SER A 107 -15.89 -6.21 4.50
C SER A 107 -16.15 -7.68 4.20
N LEU A 108 -15.65 -8.19 3.07
CA LEU A 108 -15.70 -9.62 2.76
C LEU A 108 -14.82 -10.44 3.70
N LEU A 109 -13.61 -9.97 4.03
CA LEU A 109 -12.72 -10.65 4.95
C LEU A 109 -13.33 -10.75 6.37
N SER A 110 -14.00 -9.70 6.83
CA SER A 110 -14.59 -9.62 8.18
C SER A 110 -15.90 -10.42 8.32
N THR A 111 -16.55 -10.79 7.21
CA THR A 111 -17.76 -11.64 7.26
C THR A 111 -17.46 -13.14 7.25
N ARG A 112 -16.17 -13.53 7.23
CA ARG A 112 -15.65 -14.91 7.10
C ARG A 112 -16.37 -15.95 7.98
N ASP A 113 -16.63 -15.63 9.25
CA ASP A 113 -17.22 -16.60 10.19
C ASP A 113 -18.66 -16.96 9.83
N ARG A 114 -19.42 -16.01 9.25
CA ARG A 114 -20.82 -16.24 8.84
C ARG A 114 -20.96 -17.21 7.66
N TRP A 115 -19.88 -17.46 6.91
CA TRP A 115 -19.90 -18.30 5.72
C TRP A 115 -19.34 -19.71 5.97
N ASN A 116 -18.56 -19.90 7.03
CA ASN A 116 -18.16 -21.22 7.51
C ASN A 116 -19.36 -22.01 8.07
N ASP A 117 -20.33 -21.33 8.68
CA ASP A 117 -21.56 -21.94 9.22
C ASP A 117 -22.60 -22.31 8.15
N LEU A 118 -22.55 -21.70 6.96
CA LEU A 118 -23.46 -22.02 5.84
C LEU A 118 -22.99 -23.21 4.98
N GLY A 119 -21.74 -23.67 5.16
CA GLY A 119 -21.15 -24.79 4.44
C GLY A 119 -21.39 -26.16 5.09
N THR A 120 -21.97 -26.19 6.29
CA THR A 120 -22.06 -27.40 7.14
C THR A 120 -23.24 -28.31 6.82
N GLU A 121 -24.12 -27.94 5.88
CA GLU A 121 -25.25 -28.81 5.47
C GLU A 121 -24.87 -29.87 4.42
N CYS A 122 -23.62 -29.92 3.94
CA CYS A 122 -23.18 -30.92 2.96
C CYS A 122 -22.47 -32.12 3.61
N HIS A 123 -23.11 -33.29 3.58
CA HIS A 123 -22.59 -34.58 4.02
C HIS A 123 -21.27 -35.00 3.31
N ASN A 124 -20.10 -34.64 3.87
CA ASN A 124 -18.82 -35.38 3.82
C ASN A 124 -17.68 -34.59 4.49
N GLU A 125 -17.35 -34.92 5.75
CA GLU A 125 -16.39 -34.19 6.62
C GLU A 125 -15.00 -33.98 5.99
N THR A 126 -14.51 -34.93 5.19
CA THR A 126 -13.17 -34.86 4.58
C THR A 126 -13.07 -33.80 3.47
N SER A 127 -14.13 -33.62 2.67
CA SER A 127 -14.17 -32.62 1.59
C SER A 127 -14.27 -31.19 2.15
N THR A 128 -15.02 -31.04 3.24
CA THR A 128 -15.23 -29.76 3.92
C THR A 128 -13.94 -29.26 4.58
N ARG A 129 -13.17 -30.14 5.25
CA ARG A 129 -11.88 -29.77 5.86
C ARG A 129 -10.84 -29.32 4.83
N THR A 130 -10.75 -30.00 3.68
CA THR A 130 -9.80 -29.61 2.62
C THR A 130 -10.13 -28.23 2.04
N LYS A 131 -11.42 -27.95 1.74
CA LYS A 131 -11.85 -26.65 1.23
C LYS A 131 -11.62 -25.51 2.24
N GLN A 132 -11.78 -25.80 3.53
CA GLN A 132 -11.53 -24.82 4.60
C GLN A 132 -10.03 -24.50 4.74
N GLY A 133 -9.17 -25.50 4.60
CA GLY A 133 -7.70 -25.31 4.55
C GLY A 133 -7.25 -24.50 3.33
N ASP A 134 -7.83 -24.76 2.15
CA ASP A 134 -7.51 -24.01 0.92
C ASP A 134 -7.90 -22.53 1.03
N LEU A 135 -9.05 -22.23 1.63
CA LEU A 135 -9.49 -20.86 1.88
C LEU A 135 -8.61 -20.15 2.92
N ALA A 136 -8.25 -20.82 4.01
CA ALA A 136 -7.36 -20.24 5.01
C ALA A 136 -6.01 -19.86 4.39
N LYS A 137 -5.42 -20.77 3.60
CA LYS A 137 -4.16 -20.51 2.88
C LYS A 137 -4.27 -19.36 1.87
N PHE A 138 -5.39 -19.26 1.15
CA PHE A 138 -5.65 -18.13 0.26
C PHE A 138 -5.67 -16.80 1.02
N MET A 139 -6.33 -16.77 2.17
CA MET A 139 -6.44 -15.58 3.02
C MET A 139 -5.07 -15.18 3.58
N GLU A 140 -4.29 -16.12 4.12
CA GLU A 140 -2.91 -15.88 4.57
C GLU A 140 -2.03 -15.25 3.49
N ASN A 141 -2.23 -15.64 2.22
CA ASN A 141 -1.47 -15.11 1.09
C ASN A 141 -1.91 -13.73 0.60
N ILE A 142 -3.17 -13.33 0.82
CA ILE A 142 -3.74 -12.10 0.27
C ILE A 142 -3.93 -11.01 1.32
N SER A 143 -4.26 -11.37 2.56
CA SER A 143 -4.52 -10.39 3.62
C SER A 143 -3.36 -9.42 3.84
N PRO A 144 -2.08 -9.86 3.92
CA PRO A 144 -0.96 -8.91 4.03
C PRO A 144 -0.90 -7.93 2.85
N SER A 145 -1.20 -8.40 1.64
CA SER A 145 -1.21 -7.55 0.45
C SER A 145 -2.29 -6.48 0.50
N LEU A 146 -3.48 -6.82 0.98
CA LEU A 146 -4.59 -5.87 1.15
C LEU A 146 -4.30 -4.87 2.27
N CYS A 147 -3.65 -5.32 3.35
CA CYS A 147 -3.22 -4.47 4.45
C CYS A 147 -2.19 -3.44 3.99
N SER A 148 -1.09 -3.87 3.35
CA SER A 148 -0.09 -2.92 2.81
C SER A 148 -0.71 -1.94 1.81
N LEU A 149 -1.63 -2.39 0.95
CA LEU A 149 -2.34 -1.50 0.01
C LEU A 149 -3.21 -0.45 0.73
N ALA A 150 -3.76 -0.77 1.90
CA ALA A 150 -4.51 0.18 2.72
C ALA A 150 -3.56 1.19 3.37
N SER A 151 -2.47 0.74 3.99
CA SER A 151 -1.41 1.59 4.56
C SER A 151 -0.87 2.57 3.50
N ASP A 152 -0.50 2.04 2.33
CA ASP A 152 -0.01 2.82 1.18
C ASP A 152 -1.02 3.89 0.73
N LEU A 153 -2.32 3.56 0.76
CA LEU A 153 -3.39 4.47 0.39
C LEU A 153 -3.60 5.54 1.46
N PHE A 154 -3.62 5.16 2.74
CA PHE A 154 -3.78 6.10 3.85
C PHE A 154 -2.68 7.13 3.87
N PHE A 155 -1.42 6.70 3.71
CA PHE A 155 -0.30 7.64 3.60
C PHE A 155 -0.43 8.56 2.36
N TYR A 156 -0.97 8.05 1.25
CA TYR A 156 -1.16 8.85 0.04
C TYR A 156 -2.25 9.93 0.19
N VAL A 157 -3.36 9.62 0.89
CA VAL A 157 -4.53 10.51 1.00
C VAL A 157 -4.63 11.27 2.32
N GLY A 158 -3.82 10.91 3.32
CA GLY A 158 -3.78 11.54 4.65
C GLY A 158 -5.17 11.67 5.28
N ASP A 159 -5.50 12.87 5.72
CA ASP A 159 -6.79 13.19 6.37
C ASP A 159 -8.01 13.04 5.45
N ASN A 160 -7.80 12.94 4.13
CA ASN A 160 -8.88 12.70 3.16
C ASN A 160 -9.16 11.20 2.95
N HIS A 161 -8.76 10.36 3.91
CA HIS A 161 -9.05 8.93 3.88
C HIS A 161 -10.55 8.63 4.00
N SER A 162 -10.94 7.40 3.67
CA SER A 162 -12.31 6.94 3.83
C SER A 162 -12.54 6.45 5.27
N PRO A 163 -13.44 7.07 6.06
CA PRO A 163 -13.75 6.60 7.42
C PRO A 163 -14.31 5.18 7.41
N LYS A 164 -15.00 4.82 6.32
CA LYS A 164 -15.50 3.45 6.11
C LYS A 164 -14.36 2.46 5.91
N LEU A 165 -13.29 2.83 5.19
CA LEU A 165 -12.12 1.96 5.03
C LEU A 165 -11.45 1.70 6.37
N VAL A 166 -11.23 2.76 7.18
CA VAL A 166 -10.70 2.64 8.53
C VAL A 166 -11.57 1.71 9.39
N SER A 167 -12.90 1.89 9.36
CA SER A 167 -13.83 1.03 10.09
C SER A 167 -13.77 -0.44 9.67
N GLU A 168 -13.68 -0.73 8.38
CA GLU A 168 -13.56 -2.12 7.89
C GLU A 168 -12.19 -2.73 8.19
N LEU A 169 -11.10 -1.95 8.15
CA LEU A 169 -9.78 -2.40 8.57
C LEU A 169 -9.73 -2.67 10.08
N THR A 170 -10.34 -1.82 10.90
CA THR A 170 -10.45 -1.99 12.36
C THR A 170 -11.08 -3.34 12.70
N LYS A 171 -12.26 -3.63 12.10
CA LYS A 171 -12.93 -4.93 12.28
C LYS A 171 -12.05 -6.10 11.86
N TRP A 172 -11.28 -5.94 10.78
CA TRP A 172 -10.36 -6.99 10.32
C TRP A 172 -9.21 -7.21 11.31
N VAL A 173 -8.62 -6.15 11.86
CA VAL A 173 -7.54 -6.23 12.85
C VAL A 173 -8.03 -6.88 14.14
N GLU A 174 -9.22 -6.52 14.63
CA GLU A 174 -9.82 -7.06 15.87
C GLU A 174 -10.06 -8.57 15.85
N ILE A 175 -10.28 -9.17 14.67
CA ILE A 175 -10.50 -10.62 14.52
C ILE A 175 -9.24 -11.42 14.25
N GLN A 176 -8.07 -10.76 14.12
CA GLN A 176 -6.81 -11.50 14.00
C GLN A 176 -6.41 -12.07 15.36
N ASP A 177 -5.60 -13.13 15.35
CA ASP A 177 -4.96 -13.61 16.57
C ASP A 177 -4.18 -12.44 17.24
N PRO A 178 -3.93 -12.46 18.56
CA PRO A 178 -3.07 -11.48 19.20
C PRO A 178 -1.59 -11.70 18.85
N ILE A 179 -0.77 -10.64 18.82
CA ILE A 179 0.68 -10.77 18.68
C ILE A 179 1.24 -11.12 20.06
N ASN A 180 1.91 -12.27 20.19
CA ASN A 180 2.49 -12.67 21.47
C ASN A 180 3.85 -11.97 21.71
N LEU A 181 3.84 -10.97 22.60
CA LEU A 181 5.03 -10.20 22.96
C LEU A 181 6.03 -10.98 23.83
N GLU A 182 5.65 -12.13 24.40
CA GLU A 182 6.48 -12.90 25.34
C GLU A 182 7.58 -13.75 24.67
N ASP A 183 7.66 -13.83 23.33
CA ASP A 183 8.77 -14.47 22.60
C ASP A 183 9.78 -13.44 22.08
N PRO A 184 10.77 -13.01 22.88
CA PRO A 184 11.73 -11.99 22.44
C PRO A 184 12.78 -12.50 21.44
N GLY A 185 12.76 -13.76 20.98
CA GLY A 185 14.01 -14.43 20.59
C GLY A 185 14.06 -15.22 19.30
N THR A 186 12.93 -15.61 18.69
CA THR A 186 13.00 -16.46 17.48
C THR A 186 13.25 -15.62 16.22
N PRO A 187 14.37 -15.85 15.49
CA PRO A 187 14.61 -15.16 14.22
C PRO A 187 13.52 -15.54 13.21
N PHE A 188 13.14 -14.61 12.33
CA PHE A 188 12.26 -14.92 11.22
C PHE A 188 12.85 -16.02 10.33
N ALA A 189 11.98 -16.87 9.78
CA ALA A 189 12.42 -17.96 8.90
C ALA A 189 12.80 -17.46 7.49
N SER A 190 12.24 -16.32 7.08
CA SER A 190 12.56 -15.62 5.83
C SER A 190 12.30 -14.12 5.94
N ALA A 191 12.82 -13.35 5.00
CA ALA A 191 12.48 -11.95 4.80
C ALA A 191 10.98 -11.79 4.47
N GLN A 192 10.38 -12.74 3.75
CA GLN A 192 8.94 -12.68 3.48
C GLN A 192 8.11 -12.83 4.77
N ASP A 193 8.52 -13.70 5.70
CA ASP A 193 7.85 -13.86 6.99
C ASP A 193 7.99 -12.60 7.85
N ALA A 194 9.18 -11.99 7.85
CA ALA A 194 9.44 -10.72 8.53
C ALA A 194 8.53 -9.61 7.97
N ALA A 195 8.41 -9.49 6.66
CA ALA A 195 7.56 -8.49 6.01
C ALA A 195 6.07 -8.69 6.33
N SER A 196 5.56 -9.92 6.22
CA SER A 196 4.17 -10.23 6.60
C SER A 196 3.89 -9.95 8.07
N SER A 197 4.87 -10.17 8.95
CA SER A 197 4.76 -9.81 10.36
C SER A 197 4.77 -8.29 10.58
N LEU A 198 5.57 -7.53 9.83
CA LEU A 198 5.63 -6.07 9.93
C LEU A 198 4.32 -5.42 9.48
N THR A 199 3.77 -5.88 8.35
CA THR A 199 2.49 -5.40 7.82
C THR A 199 1.34 -5.50 8.84
N ARG A 200 1.40 -6.50 9.72
CA ARG A 200 0.41 -6.63 10.80
C ARG A 200 0.57 -5.54 11.87
N VAL A 201 1.80 -5.19 12.21
CA VAL A 201 2.10 -4.07 13.12
C VAL A 201 1.69 -2.74 12.48
N GLU A 202 2.01 -2.54 11.20
CA GLU A 202 1.60 -1.36 10.41
C GLU A 202 0.08 -1.22 10.37
N SER A 203 -0.66 -2.31 10.17
CA SER A 203 -2.13 -2.26 10.15
C SER A 203 -2.73 -1.85 11.49
N MET A 204 -2.10 -2.21 12.61
CA MET A 204 -2.53 -1.78 13.95
C MET A 204 -2.26 -0.28 14.12
N CYS A 205 -1.07 0.17 13.73
CA CYS A 205 -0.69 1.58 13.72
C CYS A 205 -1.64 2.42 12.84
N ASP A 206 -1.98 1.97 11.63
CA ASP A 206 -2.92 2.66 10.75
C ASP A 206 -4.30 2.83 11.40
N VAL A 207 -4.79 1.79 12.08
CA VAL A 207 -6.07 1.89 12.81
C VAL A 207 -5.96 2.93 13.93
N GLU A 208 -4.86 2.95 14.67
CA GLU A 208 -4.64 3.95 15.73
C GLU A 208 -4.56 5.38 15.19
N LEU A 209 -3.82 5.59 14.09
CA LEU A 209 -3.57 6.90 13.47
C LEU A 209 -4.81 7.47 12.78
N TYR A 210 -5.56 6.65 12.05
CA TYR A 210 -6.64 7.12 11.18
C TYR A 210 -8.04 6.92 11.78
N THR A 211 -8.18 6.34 12.98
CA THR A 211 -9.49 6.25 13.64
C THR A 211 -9.97 7.63 14.07
N GLU A 212 -11.11 8.05 13.52
CA GLU A 212 -11.78 9.28 13.94
C GLU A 212 -12.28 9.17 15.39
N CYS A 213 -12.06 10.22 16.19
CA CYS A 213 -12.59 10.28 17.54
C CYS A 213 -14.11 10.57 17.53
N PRO A 214 -14.96 9.66 18.05
CA PRO A 214 -16.41 9.87 18.05
C PRO A 214 -16.86 11.12 18.81
N THR A 215 -16.11 11.51 19.86
CA THR A 215 -16.39 12.71 20.65
C THR A 215 -16.11 13.99 19.85
N CYS A 216 -15.00 14.03 19.10
CA CYS A 216 -14.64 15.16 18.24
C CYS A 216 -15.55 15.29 17.01
N LEU A 217 -16.19 14.20 16.58
CA LEU A 217 -17.19 14.25 15.51
C LEU A 217 -18.55 14.75 15.99
N ALA A 218 -18.85 14.58 17.28
CA ALA A 218 -20.15 14.90 17.86
C ALA A 218 -20.23 16.35 18.38
N GLU A 219 -19.14 16.86 18.92
CA GLU A 219 -18.98 18.26 19.30
C GLU A 219 -18.10 18.90 18.21
N ASP A 220 -18.56 19.92 17.48
CA ASP A 220 -17.79 20.63 16.45
C ASP A 220 -16.52 21.30 17.06
N GLY A 221 -15.53 20.51 17.46
CA GLY A 221 -14.37 20.91 18.26
C GLY A 221 -13.58 19.71 18.83
N CYS A 222 -12.26 19.88 18.99
CA CYS A 222 -11.39 18.85 19.55
C CYS A 222 -11.75 18.57 21.02
N CYS A 223 -12.03 17.30 21.36
CA CYS A 223 -12.33 16.88 22.73
C CYS A 223 -11.11 16.97 23.69
N GLY A 224 -9.96 17.46 23.20
CA GLY A 224 -8.67 17.40 23.89
C GLY A 224 -8.23 15.96 24.16
N ASN A 225 -7.40 15.75 25.18
CA ASN A 225 -6.97 14.40 25.63
C ASN A 225 -8.06 13.65 26.43
N ALA A 226 -9.34 14.07 26.35
CA ALA A 226 -10.44 13.47 27.10
C ALA A 226 -10.86 12.12 26.54
N SER A 227 -10.85 11.95 25.21
CA SER A 227 -11.05 10.66 24.55
C SER A 227 -9.76 9.83 24.56
N LEU A 228 -9.86 8.50 24.66
CA LEU A 228 -8.72 7.61 24.47
C LEU A 228 -8.11 7.82 23.07
N VAL A 229 -8.93 7.88 22.02
CA VAL A 229 -8.47 8.07 20.62
C VAL A 229 -7.62 9.34 20.48
N CYS A 230 -8.08 10.48 20.98
CA CYS A 230 -7.30 11.73 20.94
C CYS A 230 -6.13 11.78 21.92
N ARG A 231 -6.09 10.90 22.93
CA ARG A 231 -4.94 10.79 23.85
C ARG A 231 -3.83 9.93 23.25
N HIS A 232 -4.17 8.87 22.50
CA HIS A 232 -3.22 7.99 21.79
C HIS A 232 -2.52 8.71 20.64
N ILE A 233 -3.22 9.57 19.90
CA ILE A 233 -2.61 10.40 18.85
C ILE A 233 -1.47 11.29 19.41
N ASN A 234 -1.50 11.62 20.72
CA ASN A 234 -0.61 12.61 21.34
C ASN A 234 0.40 12.03 22.37
N ASN A 235 0.41 10.72 22.72
CA ASN A 235 1.25 10.20 23.82
C ASN A 235 1.64 8.70 23.67
N GLU A 236 2.43 8.36 22.65
CA GLU A 236 2.92 7.00 22.31
C GLU A 236 1.86 6.13 21.57
N LEU A 237 2.30 5.44 20.52
CA LEU A 237 1.49 4.51 19.74
C LEU A 237 1.37 3.17 20.50
N ASP A 238 0.17 2.62 20.61
CA ASP A 238 -0.04 1.27 21.16
C ASP A 238 0.65 0.21 20.28
N ALA A 239 0.91 0.53 19.01
CA ALA A 239 1.69 -0.28 18.08
C ALA A 239 3.20 -0.35 18.42
N GLU A 240 3.77 0.57 19.20
CA GLU A 240 5.22 0.68 19.43
C GLU A 240 5.83 -0.59 20.09
N PRO A 241 5.27 -1.17 21.17
CA PRO A 241 5.76 -2.42 21.75
C PRO A 241 5.79 -3.58 20.74
N TYR A 242 4.82 -3.62 19.83
CA TYR A 242 4.76 -4.64 18.77
C TYR A 242 5.85 -4.43 17.72
N TYR A 243 6.16 -3.18 17.36
CA TYR A 243 7.30 -2.87 16.51
C TYR A 243 8.62 -3.27 17.17
N HIS A 244 8.85 -2.92 18.44
CA HIS A 244 10.09 -3.31 19.15
C HIS A 244 10.26 -4.83 19.19
N HIS A 245 9.16 -5.56 19.41
CA HIS A 245 9.15 -7.02 19.34
C HIS A 245 9.51 -7.53 17.92
N TRP A 246 8.90 -6.96 16.88
CA TRP A 246 9.24 -7.28 15.49
C TRP A 246 10.73 -7.00 15.20
N ASN A 247 11.23 -5.84 15.63
CA ASN A 247 12.60 -5.40 15.37
C ASN A 247 13.61 -6.29 16.10
N ALA A 248 13.32 -6.76 17.31
CA ALA A 248 14.16 -7.73 18.01
C ALA A 248 14.34 -9.04 17.20
N ARG A 249 13.24 -9.55 16.63
CA ARG A 249 13.25 -10.75 15.77
C ARG A 249 13.94 -10.51 14.43
N PHE A 250 13.76 -9.33 13.83
CA PHE A 250 14.44 -8.95 12.60
C PHE A 250 15.95 -8.82 12.82
N ASN A 251 16.38 -8.19 13.91
CA ASN A 251 17.78 -8.13 14.32
C ASN A 251 18.40 -9.52 14.56
N ALA A 252 17.65 -10.47 15.12
CA ALA A 252 18.09 -11.86 15.23
C ALA A 252 18.25 -12.51 13.84
N PHE A 253 17.28 -12.31 12.94
CA PHE A 253 17.34 -12.81 11.56
C PHE A 253 18.53 -12.25 10.78
N LYS A 254 18.78 -10.93 10.86
CA LYS A 254 19.93 -10.26 10.22
C LYS A 254 21.27 -10.92 10.55
N LYS A 255 21.46 -11.39 11.79
CA LYS A 255 22.70 -12.06 12.23
C LYS A 255 22.93 -13.42 11.54
N THR A 256 21.86 -14.06 11.09
CA THR A 256 21.89 -15.39 10.45
C THR A 256 21.71 -15.34 8.94
N PHE A 257 21.27 -14.21 8.39
CA PHE A 257 21.03 -14.03 6.97
C PHE A 257 22.35 -14.05 6.19
N ASP A 258 22.42 -14.90 5.16
CA ASP A 258 23.57 -15.02 4.27
C ASP A 258 23.21 -14.52 2.87
N PRO A 259 23.55 -13.26 2.51
CA PRO A 259 23.24 -12.68 1.21
C PRO A 259 23.81 -13.47 0.03
N SER A 260 24.87 -14.25 0.22
CA SER A 260 25.50 -15.03 -0.85
C SER A 260 24.72 -16.30 -1.22
N LYS A 261 23.83 -16.75 -0.33
CA LYS A 261 22.96 -17.92 -0.56
C LYS A 261 21.52 -17.55 -0.85
N ALA A 262 21.14 -16.30 -0.59
CA ALA A 262 19.78 -15.82 -0.82
C ALA A 262 19.45 -15.74 -2.32
N SER A 263 18.19 -15.98 -2.67
CA SER A 263 17.69 -15.66 -4.01
C SER A 263 17.60 -14.14 -4.20
N ASP A 264 17.58 -13.65 -5.45
CA ASP A 264 17.42 -12.21 -5.73
C ASP A 264 16.15 -11.62 -5.11
N LEU A 265 15.05 -12.39 -5.07
CA LEU A 265 13.78 -11.97 -4.45
C LEU A 265 13.90 -11.85 -2.93
N GLU A 266 14.57 -12.81 -2.30
CA GLU A 266 14.78 -12.82 -0.86
C GLU A 266 15.72 -11.68 -0.44
N LEU A 267 16.80 -11.48 -1.19
CA LEU A 267 17.73 -10.37 -0.96
C LEU A 267 17.06 -9.02 -1.20
N TYR A 268 16.23 -8.89 -2.24
CA TYR A 268 15.42 -7.70 -2.47
C TYR A 268 14.51 -7.42 -1.28
N ARG A 269 13.75 -8.42 -0.82
CA ARG A 269 12.82 -8.25 0.30
C ARG A 269 13.56 -7.92 1.60
N PHE A 270 14.72 -8.52 1.84
CA PHE A 270 15.59 -8.17 2.97
C PHE A 270 16.00 -6.70 2.94
N LYS A 271 16.43 -6.17 1.79
CA LYS A 271 16.82 -4.76 1.66
C LYS A 271 15.65 -3.79 1.84
N ILE A 272 14.45 -4.17 1.39
CA ILE A 272 13.24 -3.38 1.67
C ILE A 272 12.99 -3.32 3.18
N LEU A 273 13.08 -4.45 3.90
CA LEU A 273 12.91 -4.45 5.36
C LEU A 273 13.94 -3.60 6.09
N GLU A 274 15.18 -3.52 5.58
CA GLU A 274 16.19 -2.61 6.14
C GLU A 274 15.84 -1.12 5.96
N LEU A 275 15.05 -0.78 4.93
CA LEU A 275 14.52 0.57 4.70
C LEU A 275 13.28 0.83 5.55
N GLU A 276 12.37 -0.15 5.66
CA GLU A 276 11.20 -0.08 6.55
C GLU A 276 11.64 0.05 8.01
N GLU A 277 12.63 -0.73 8.46
CA GLU A 277 13.24 -0.61 9.79
C GLU A 277 13.78 0.81 10.04
N ALA A 278 14.49 1.38 9.08
CA ALA A 278 15.03 2.73 9.20
C ALA A 278 13.94 3.81 9.22
N THR A 279 12.86 3.60 8.46
CA THR A 279 11.70 4.51 8.43
C THR A 279 11.03 4.53 9.79
N TRP A 280 10.68 3.36 10.33
CA TRP A 280 10.10 3.23 11.66
C TRP A 280 11.00 3.77 12.77
N ALA A 281 12.31 3.48 12.72
CA ALA A 281 13.26 3.99 13.69
C ALA A 281 13.36 5.53 13.70
N ALA A 282 13.14 6.18 12.55
CA ALA A 282 13.09 7.63 12.44
C ALA A 282 11.75 8.19 12.97
N THR A 283 10.62 7.57 12.58
CA THR A 283 9.28 7.97 13.05
C THR A 283 9.12 7.86 14.56
N LEU A 284 9.66 6.81 15.18
CA LEU A 284 9.58 6.61 16.64
C LEU A 284 10.42 7.60 17.46
N LYS A 285 11.22 8.48 16.82
CA LYS A 285 11.93 9.57 17.50
C LYS A 285 11.09 10.85 17.60
N LEU A 286 10.01 10.95 16.85
CA LEU A 286 9.18 12.16 16.79
C LEU A 286 8.38 12.31 18.09
N GLU A 287 8.22 13.54 18.56
CA GLU A 287 7.31 13.83 19.69
C GLU A 287 5.88 14.03 19.18
N ASP A 288 5.74 14.67 18.02
CA ASP A 288 4.49 14.85 17.27
C ASP A 288 4.63 14.29 15.84
N MET A 289 3.54 13.77 15.28
CA MET A 289 3.52 13.26 13.89
C MET A 289 3.76 14.36 12.84
N GLU A 290 3.56 15.63 13.20
CA GLU A 290 3.86 16.80 12.36
C GLU A 290 5.33 17.22 12.43
N ASP A 291 6.13 16.66 13.35
CA ASP A 291 7.54 16.99 13.49
C ASP A 291 8.38 16.53 12.29
N ASP A 292 9.42 17.31 11.99
CA ASP A 292 10.40 16.94 10.97
C ASP A 292 11.30 15.80 11.43
N LEU A 293 11.64 14.92 10.49
CA LEU A 293 12.63 13.87 10.68
C LEU A 293 14.03 14.47 10.91
N GLU A 294 14.82 13.77 11.74
CA GLU A 294 16.24 14.11 11.89
C GLU A 294 16.98 13.98 10.55
N MET A 295 17.87 14.95 10.28
CA MET A 295 18.62 15.02 9.02
C MET A 295 19.43 13.74 8.75
N ASP A 296 20.04 13.15 9.77
CA ASP A 296 20.85 11.93 9.66
C ASP A 296 20.00 10.71 9.29
N ASP A 297 18.76 10.63 9.80
CA ASP A 297 17.81 9.57 9.45
C ASP A 297 17.34 9.69 8.00
N CYS A 298 17.04 10.92 7.56
CA CYS A 298 16.67 11.20 6.19
C CYS A 298 17.75 10.74 5.21
N ILE A 299 19.01 11.05 5.50
CA ILE A 299 20.16 10.62 4.70
C ILE A 299 20.27 9.08 4.69
N ASN A 300 20.14 8.43 5.84
CA ASN A 300 20.19 6.97 5.96
C ASN A 300 19.09 6.29 5.13
N MET A 301 17.86 6.78 5.19
CA MET A 301 16.73 6.28 4.40
C MET A 301 16.99 6.42 2.90
N LEU A 302 17.41 7.61 2.42
CA LEU A 302 17.69 7.82 0.99
C LEU A 302 18.86 6.97 0.50
N GLN A 303 19.90 6.75 1.32
CA GLN A 303 21.02 5.86 0.97
C GLN A 303 20.59 4.39 0.81
N LYS A 304 19.71 3.90 1.70
CA LYS A 304 19.13 2.55 1.59
C LYS A 304 18.28 2.42 0.33
N ALA A 305 17.41 3.40 0.07
CA ALA A 305 16.61 3.44 -1.15
C ALA A 305 17.50 3.46 -2.41
N GLU A 306 18.57 4.27 -2.44
CA GLU A 306 19.51 4.32 -3.55
C GLU A 306 20.23 2.97 -3.78
N SER A 307 20.64 2.27 -2.71
CA SER A 307 21.22 0.92 -2.81
C SER A 307 20.25 -0.08 -3.46
N ILE A 308 18.96 -0.01 -3.11
CA ILE A 308 17.92 -0.88 -3.67
C ILE A 308 17.68 -0.54 -5.14
N ILE A 309 17.63 0.76 -5.49
CA ILE A 309 17.49 1.22 -6.87
C ILE A 309 18.65 0.70 -7.72
N GLN A 310 19.89 0.77 -7.22
CA GLN A 310 21.07 0.25 -7.91
C GLN A 310 21.00 -1.27 -8.11
N PHE A 311 20.52 -2.01 -7.12
CA PHE A 311 20.30 -3.46 -7.21
C PHE A 311 19.27 -3.82 -8.31
N LEU A 312 18.23 -3.00 -8.48
CA LEU A 312 17.15 -3.22 -9.46
C LEU A 312 17.46 -2.82 -10.91
N LYS A 313 18.67 -2.32 -11.24
CA LYS A 313 19.03 -1.74 -12.56
C LYS A 313 18.99 -2.72 -13.77
N THR A 314 18.20 -3.78 -13.72
CA THR A 314 18.05 -4.80 -14.75
C THR A 314 16.93 -4.55 -15.76
N ASP A 315 15.93 -3.69 -15.50
CA ASP A 315 14.81 -3.47 -16.43
C ASP A 315 14.72 -2.00 -16.92
N LYS A 316 14.74 -1.79 -18.25
CA LYS A 316 14.80 -0.46 -18.90
C LYS A 316 13.43 0.15 -19.20
N GLY A 317 12.36 -0.33 -18.56
CA GLY A 317 10.99 0.10 -18.85
C GLY A 317 10.20 0.45 -17.60
N GLN A 318 9.08 1.17 -17.79
CA GLN A 318 8.17 1.51 -16.70
C GLN A 318 7.70 0.26 -15.98
N THR A 319 7.89 0.16 -14.67
CA THR A 319 7.48 -1.03 -13.90
C THR A 319 6.23 -0.74 -13.09
N PHE A 320 5.30 -1.70 -13.05
CA PHE A 320 4.16 -1.63 -12.13
C PHE A 320 4.29 -2.73 -11.09
N THR A 321 4.23 -2.34 -9.82
CA THR A 321 3.97 -3.22 -8.68
C THR A 321 2.78 -2.65 -7.94
N PHE A 322 1.95 -3.50 -7.34
CA PHE A 322 0.85 -2.98 -6.54
C PHE A 322 1.26 -2.68 -5.10
N GLN A 323 2.28 -3.35 -4.55
CA GLN A 323 2.87 -2.99 -3.26
C GLN A 323 3.79 -1.78 -3.46
N ALA A 324 3.67 -0.78 -2.60
CA ALA A 324 4.63 0.32 -2.54
C ALA A 324 5.72 0.02 -1.50
N ASN A 325 6.98 0.27 -1.88
CA ASN A 325 8.14 -0.10 -1.06
C ASN A 325 9.28 0.91 -1.16
N LEU A 326 9.31 1.75 -2.20
CA LEU A 326 10.37 2.74 -2.42
C LEU A 326 9.79 4.14 -2.58
N VAL A 327 8.67 4.30 -3.28
CA VAL A 327 8.10 5.63 -3.51
C VAL A 327 7.61 6.27 -2.19
N PRO A 328 6.84 5.58 -1.33
CA PRO A 328 6.40 6.14 -0.04
C PRO A 328 7.55 6.57 0.89
N PRO A 329 8.57 5.75 1.22
CA PRO A 329 9.61 6.19 2.15
C PRO A 329 10.47 7.33 1.58
N ILE A 330 10.67 7.40 0.26
CA ILE A 330 11.34 8.56 -0.36
C ILE A 330 10.45 9.81 -0.28
N ALA A 331 9.14 9.66 -0.53
CA ALA A 331 8.18 10.74 -0.38
C ALA A 331 8.16 11.28 1.05
N TYR A 332 8.15 10.40 2.05
CA TYR A 332 8.17 10.76 3.47
C TYR A 332 9.39 11.62 3.81
N VAL A 333 10.59 11.25 3.37
CA VAL A 333 11.79 12.09 3.54
C VAL A 333 11.61 13.49 2.93
N ILE A 334 11.00 13.58 1.75
CA ILE A 334 10.83 14.88 1.07
C ILE A 334 9.87 15.80 1.82
N ILE A 335 8.76 15.26 2.33
CA ILE A 335 7.72 16.04 3.01
C ILE A 335 7.99 16.25 4.51
N SER A 336 8.98 15.56 5.09
CA SER A 336 9.31 15.64 6.51
C SER A 336 10.77 16.05 6.77
N CYS A 337 11.43 16.69 5.79
CA CYS A 337 12.77 17.25 5.94
C CYS A 337 12.85 18.64 5.32
N GLN A 338 13.21 19.66 6.10
CA GLN A 338 13.30 21.03 5.61
C GLN A 338 14.58 21.34 4.80
N ASP A 339 15.58 20.44 4.79
CA ASP A 339 16.81 20.65 4.01
C ASP A 339 16.56 20.42 2.51
N ALA A 340 16.62 21.50 1.73
CA ALA A 340 16.33 21.46 0.30
C ALA A 340 17.25 20.51 -0.49
N ASN A 341 18.51 20.29 -0.07
CA ASN A 341 19.41 19.39 -0.79
C ASN A 341 18.96 17.93 -0.60
N ILE A 342 18.52 17.57 0.60
CA ILE A 342 17.95 16.25 0.90
C ILE A 342 16.64 16.06 0.13
N GLN A 343 15.76 17.06 0.12
CA GLN A 343 14.52 17.02 -0.65
C GLN A 343 14.79 16.80 -2.15
N TRP A 344 15.72 17.55 -2.74
CA TRP A 344 16.10 17.38 -4.15
C TRP A 344 16.75 16.01 -4.42
N LYS A 345 17.56 15.48 -3.50
CA LYS A 345 18.10 14.11 -3.62
C LYS A 345 16.97 13.07 -3.65
N GLY A 346 15.94 13.23 -2.83
CA GLY A 346 14.72 12.40 -2.89
C GLY A 346 14.04 12.48 -4.25
N VAL A 347 13.83 13.70 -4.77
CA VAL A 347 13.24 13.94 -6.10
C VAL A 347 14.05 13.26 -7.21
N GLU A 348 15.39 13.34 -7.17
CA GLU A 348 16.28 12.67 -8.13
C GLU A 348 16.10 11.14 -8.11
N LEU A 349 16.02 10.55 -6.91
CA LEU A 349 15.77 9.11 -6.78
C LEU A 349 14.41 8.73 -7.37
N LEU A 350 13.35 9.49 -7.09
CA LEU A 350 12.02 9.28 -7.65
C LEU A 350 12.00 9.32 -9.19
N ARG A 351 12.72 10.28 -9.81
CA ARG A 351 12.87 10.37 -11.27
C ARG A 351 13.59 9.15 -11.85
N SER A 352 14.57 8.60 -11.12
CA SER A 352 15.37 7.46 -11.58
C SER A 352 14.63 6.11 -11.53
N LEU A 353 13.57 6.00 -10.72
CA LEU A 353 12.87 4.74 -10.46
C LEU A 353 12.08 4.19 -11.65
N GLY A 354 11.48 5.08 -12.45
CA GLY A 354 10.63 4.72 -13.58
C GLY A 354 9.55 3.69 -13.24
N ARG A 355 8.82 3.84 -12.14
CA ARG A 355 7.84 2.84 -11.71
C ARG A 355 6.60 3.44 -11.06
N ARG A 356 5.54 2.64 -11.04
CA ARG A 356 4.33 2.86 -10.28
C ARG A 356 4.14 1.75 -9.26
N GLU A 357 3.89 2.16 -8.03
CA GLU A 357 3.80 1.38 -6.81
C GLU A 357 2.39 1.59 -6.22
N GLY A 358 1.42 0.82 -6.69
CA GLY A 358 0.01 1.05 -6.38
C GLY A 358 -0.42 2.45 -6.83
N VAL A 359 -0.91 3.27 -5.90
CA VAL A 359 -1.30 4.67 -6.16
C VAL A 359 -0.11 5.62 -6.38
N TRP A 360 1.11 5.20 -6.02
CA TRP A 360 2.31 6.00 -6.06
C TRP A 360 3.02 5.92 -7.41
N ASP A 361 2.99 7.00 -8.19
CA ASP A 361 3.75 7.11 -9.45
C ASP A 361 5.04 7.90 -9.25
N SER A 362 6.19 7.25 -9.41
CA SER A 362 7.47 7.86 -9.03
C SER A 362 7.78 9.15 -9.80
N LYS A 363 7.40 9.22 -11.09
CA LYS A 363 7.63 10.42 -11.91
C LYS A 363 6.68 11.54 -11.53
N LYS A 364 5.39 11.22 -11.40
CA LYS A 364 4.40 12.20 -10.95
C LYS A 364 4.74 12.77 -9.58
N MET A 365 5.18 11.93 -8.64
CA MET A 365 5.59 12.36 -7.30
C MET A 365 6.80 13.28 -7.38
N ALA A 366 7.81 12.94 -8.20
CA ALA A 366 8.97 13.80 -8.40
C ALA A 366 8.60 15.20 -8.92
N ASP A 367 7.64 15.28 -9.85
CA ASP A 367 7.20 16.56 -10.41
C ASP A 367 6.44 17.40 -9.37
N ILE A 368 5.51 16.79 -8.62
CA ILE A 368 4.77 17.45 -7.53
C ILE A 368 5.74 17.99 -6.47
N TYR A 369 6.69 17.18 -6.03
CA TYR A 369 7.63 17.60 -4.99
C TYR A 369 8.66 18.62 -5.48
N ALA A 370 9.11 18.53 -6.74
CA ALA A 370 9.96 19.57 -7.34
C ALA A 370 9.24 20.93 -7.38
N GLU A 371 7.94 20.92 -7.72
CA GLU A 371 7.09 22.10 -7.72
C GLU A 371 6.89 22.66 -6.31
N MET A 372 6.64 21.79 -5.32
CA MET A 372 6.58 22.14 -3.90
C MET A 372 7.84 22.85 -3.42
N ILE A 373 9.02 22.27 -3.66
CA ILE A 373 10.32 22.84 -3.26
C ILE A 373 10.52 24.21 -3.94
N THR A 374 10.26 24.29 -5.25
CA THR A 374 10.39 25.54 -6.02
C THR A 374 9.46 26.64 -5.49
N ALA A 375 8.25 26.28 -5.10
CA ALA A 375 7.27 27.23 -4.59
C ALA A 375 7.65 27.74 -3.19
N LYS A 376 8.23 26.89 -2.33
CA LYS A 376 8.87 27.29 -1.06
C LYS A 376 10.03 28.27 -1.30
N GLU A 377 10.93 27.96 -2.23
CA GLU A 377 12.06 28.83 -2.58
C GLU A 377 11.59 30.22 -3.07
N LYS A 378 10.49 30.25 -3.83
CA LYS A 378 9.83 31.48 -4.30
C LYS A 378 8.97 32.17 -3.23
N ARG A 379 8.86 31.61 -2.02
CA ARG A 379 8.03 32.11 -0.91
C ARG A 379 6.55 32.24 -1.27
N LEU A 380 6.06 31.33 -2.11
CA LEU A 380 4.65 31.22 -2.46
C LEU A 380 3.87 30.33 -1.47
N LEU A 381 4.60 29.52 -0.71
CA LEU A 381 4.14 28.74 0.44
C LEU A 381 5.23 28.72 1.52
N THR A 382 4.78 28.59 2.76
CA THR A 382 5.57 28.23 3.93
C THR A 382 5.55 26.71 4.16
N TRP A 383 6.36 26.22 5.09
CA TRP A 383 6.42 24.78 5.41
C TRP A 383 5.08 24.29 6.00
N ASP A 384 4.54 25.04 6.96
CA ASP A 384 3.31 24.72 7.69
C ASP A 384 2.05 24.74 6.80
N GLU A 385 2.12 25.32 5.60
CA GLU A 385 1.03 25.34 4.63
C GLU A 385 1.01 24.11 3.71
N ILE A 386 2.04 23.26 3.76
CA ILE A 386 2.16 22.09 2.89
C ILE A 386 1.34 20.94 3.49
N PRO A 387 0.28 20.47 2.84
CA PRO A 387 -0.43 19.29 3.31
C PRO A 387 0.45 18.05 3.13
N ALA A 388 0.38 17.14 4.09
CA ALA A 388 1.07 15.85 4.02
C ALA A 388 0.48 14.95 2.92
N ASP A 389 -0.80 15.12 2.55
CA ASP A 389 -1.44 14.30 1.53
C ASP A 389 -1.21 14.79 0.08
N VAL A 390 -0.98 13.82 -0.80
CA VAL A 390 -0.62 14.08 -2.20
C VAL A 390 -1.76 14.75 -2.99
N PRO A 391 -3.04 14.36 -2.86
CA PRO A 391 -4.15 15.03 -3.54
C PRO A 391 -4.27 16.53 -3.21
N GLN A 392 -4.22 16.91 -1.94
CA GLN A 392 -4.32 18.32 -1.54
C GLN A 392 -3.07 19.08 -1.92
N LEU A 393 -1.88 18.50 -1.80
CA LEU A 393 -0.65 19.14 -2.28
C LEU A 393 -0.74 19.45 -3.77
N THR A 394 -1.18 18.49 -4.57
CA THR A 394 -1.38 18.68 -6.03
C THR A 394 -2.36 19.83 -6.32
N LYS A 395 -3.47 19.88 -5.57
CA LYS A 395 -4.49 20.92 -5.73
C LYS A 395 -3.97 22.30 -5.30
N LEU A 396 -3.25 22.37 -4.18
CA LEU A 396 -2.61 23.57 -3.68
C LEU A 396 -1.64 24.12 -4.74
N LEU A 397 -0.70 23.31 -5.22
CA LEU A 397 0.30 23.72 -6.21
C LEU A 397 -0.34 24.20 -7.52
N SER A 398 -1.35 23.49 -8.01
CA SER A 398 -2.11 23.89 -9.21
C SER A 398 -2.76 25.27 -9.08
N SER A 399 -3.09 25.70 -7.85
CA SER A 399 -3.69 27.02 -7.59
C SER A 399 -2.67 28.18 -7.65
N LEU A 400 -1.38 27.88 -7.54
CA LEU A 400 -0.33 28.89 -7.33
C LEU A 400 0.21 29.54 -8.62
N GLN A 401 -0.36 29.22 -9.78
CA GLN A 401 0.08 29.76 -11.09
C GLN A 401 1.61 29.79 -11.24
N LEU A 402 2.29 28.73 -10.81
CA LEU A 402 3.74 28.62 -10.94
C LEU A 402 4.07 28.67 -12.43
N SER A 403 4.65 29.80 -12.87
CA SER A 403 5.13 29.92 -14.24
C SER A 403 6.21 28.85 -14.42
N THR A 404 5.95 27.86 -15.27
CA THR A 404 6.96 26.89 -15.70
C THR A 404 8.15 27.68 -16.24
N PRO A 405 9.39 27.38 -15.79
CA PRO A 405 10.59 28.05 -16.29
C PRO A 405 10.80 27.83 -17.79
#